data_AF-A0A816G701-F1
#
_entry.id   AF-A0A816G701-F1
#
_cell.length_a   1.000
_cell.length_b   1.000
_cell.length_c   1.000
_cell.angle_alpha   90.00
_cell.angle_beta   90.00
_cell.angle_gamma   90.00
#
_symmetry.space_group_name_H-M   'P 1'
#
loop_
_entity.id
_entity.type
_entity.pdbx_description
1 polymer ?
#
loop_
_entity_poly.entity_id
_entity_poly.type
_entity_poly.pdbx_seq_one_letter_code
_entity_poly.pdbx_strand_id
1 'polypeptide(L)'
;KRQFDEDGYHTIYLKSRKTFNVRQLATLKSLYHWRDKLARTEDESTGYVLPNYMLLRISEMLPKTAEDIRACCNPTPILVRQNLHDIYQIVQQANDIQIETV
;
A
#
# COMPACT_ATOMS: atom_id res chain seq x y z
N LYS A 1 -7.44 -10.76 -19.15
CA LYS A 1 -6.93 -10.15 -17.88
C LYS A 1 -6.61 -8.68 -18.15
N ARG A 2 -7.06 -7.76 -17.29
CA ARG A 2 -6.76 -6.32 -17.44
C ARG A 2 -5.24 -6.09 -17.32
N GLN A 3 -4.67 -5.29 -18.22
CA GLN A 3 -3.26 -4.90 -18.15
C GLN A 3 -3.03 -4.11 -16.86
N PHE A 4 -1.92 -4.41 -16.16
CA PHE A 4 -1.50 -3.63 -15.00
C PHE A 4 -1.03 -2.25 -15.48
N ASP A 5 -1.47 -1.20 -14.78
CA ASP A 5 -1.05 0.18 -15.02
C ASP A 5 -0.09 0.56 -13.89
N GLU A 6 1.21 0.58 -14.16
CA GLU A 6 2.24 0.81 -13.15
C GLU A 6 2.09 2.16 -12.42
N ASP A 7 1.50 3.15 -13.10
CA ASP A 7 1.28 4.52 -12.61
C ASP A 7 -0.14 4.74 -12.07
N GLY A 8 -0.98 3.69 -12.03
CA GLY A 8 -2.37 3.80 -11.56
C GLY A 8 -2.50 4.27 -10.11
N TYR A 9 -1.42 4.19 -9.31
CA TYR A 9 -1.35 4.77 -7.97
C TYR A 9 -1.47 6.31 -7.98
N HIS A 10 -1.01 7.00 -9.04
CA HIS A 10 -1.17 8.46 -9.18
C HIS A 10 -2.65 8.83 -9.26
N THR A 11 -3.45 8.06 -10.00
CA THR A 11 -4.90 8.31 -10.09
C THR A 11 -5.57 8.17 -8.72
N ILE A 12 -5.16 7.17 -7.92
CA ILE A 12 -5.68 6.99 -6.56
C ILE A 12 -5.26 8.15 -5.67
N TYR A 13 -3.98 8.56 -5.75
CA TYR A 13 -3.43 9.68 -4.99
C TYR A 13 -4.14 11.00 -5.31
N LEU A 14 -4.23 11.39 -6.59
CA LEU A 14 -4.86 12.63 -7.03
C LEU A 14 -6.33 12.73 -6.61
N LYS A 15 -7.07 11.61 -6.68
CA LYS A 15 -8.47 11.53 -6.23
C LYS A 15 -8.62 11.64 -4.71
N SER A 16 -7.60 11.27 -3.94
CA SER A 16 -7.66 11.30 -2.47
C SER A 16 -7.60 12.71 -1.88
N ARG A 17 -7.10 13.70 -2.64
CA ARG A 17 -6.83 15.07 -2.17
C ARG A 17 -5.89 15.15 -0.94
N LYS A 18 -5.10 14.11 -0.68
CA LYS A 18 -4.09 14.07 0.39
C LYS A 18 -2.78 14.67 -0.07
N THR A 19 -1.95 15.09 0.89
CA THR A 19 -0.58 15.56 0.65
C THR A 19 0.39 14.56 1.26
N PHE A 20 1.11 13.82 0.41
CA PHE A 20 2.09 12.82 0.85
C PHE A 20 3.51 13.35 0.75
N ASN A 21 4.33 13.06 1.75
CA ASN A 21 5.78 13.22 1.67
C ASN A 21 6.40 12.09 0.82
N VAL A 22 7.71 12.18 0.55
CA VAL A 22 8.45 11.22 -0.29
C VAL A 22 8.25 9.77 0.17
N ARG A 23 8.32 9.52 1.49
CA ARG A 23 8.17 8.17 2.06
C ARG A 23 6.73 7.65 1.91
N GLN A 24 5.74 8.49 2.17
CA GLN A 24 4.32 8.13 2.02
C GLN A 24 3.99 7.82 0.55
N LEU A 25 4.52 8.59 -0.41
CA LEU A 25 4.33 8.35 -1.84
C LEU A 25 5.03 7.07 -2.30
N ALA A 26 6.25 6.82 -1.81
CA ALA A 26 6.98 5.58 -2.11
C ALA A 26 6.27 4.34 -1.54
N THR A 27 5.74 4.42 -0.30
CA THR A 27 4.91 3.38 0.30
C THR A 27 3.65 3.14 -0.55
N LEU A 28 2.97 4.21 -1.00
CA LEU A 28 1.77 4.09 -1.83
C LEU A 28 2.06 3.36 -3.15
N LYS A 29 3.15 3.73 -3.83
CA LYS A 29 3.59 3.05 -5.06
C LYS A 29 3.87 1.58 -4.80
N SER A 30 4.66 1.27 -3.77
CA SER A 30 5.08 -0.10 -3.46
C SER A 30 3.90 -0.99 -3.05
N LEU A 31 2.98 -0.48 -2.23
CA LEU A 31 1.75 -1.19 -1.85
C LEU A 31 0.80 -1.39 -3.03
N TYR A 32 0.72 -0.42 -3.95
CA TYR A 32 -0.10 -0.54 -5.15
C TYR A 32 0.38 -1.70 -6.04
N HIS A 33 1.71 -1.80 -6.24
CA HIS A 33 2.34 -2.89 -6.99
C HIS A 33 2.16 -4.24 -6.29
N TRP A 34 2.42 -4.31 -4.98
CA TRP A 34 2.21 -5.53 -4.18
C TRP A 34 0.76 -6.03 -4.28
N ARG A 35 -0.20 -5.11 -4.20
CA ARG A 35 -1.63 -5.46 -4.28
C ARG A 35 -2.01 -6.05 -5.63
N ASP A 36 -1.54 -5.50 -6.74
CA ASP A 36 -1.83 -6.05 -8.07
C ASP A 36 -1.17 -7.42 -8.26
N LYS A 37 0.08 -7.57 -7.80
CA LYS A 37 0.78 -8.87 -7.82
C LYS A 37 0.01 -9.93 -7.05
N LEU A 38 -0.39 -9.64 -5.80
CA LEU A 38 -1.13 -10.58 -4.97
C LEU A 38 -2.51 -10.89 -5.55
N ALA A 39 -3.23 -9.89 -6.06
CA ALA A 39 -4.51 -10.07 -6.75
C ALA A 39 -4.40 -11.06 -7.92
N ARG A 40 -3.33 -10.96 -8.72
CA ARG A 40 -3.09 -11.89 -9.85
C ARG A 40 -2.72 -13.31 -9.41
N THR A 41 -1.96 -13.43 -8.33
CA THR A 41 -1.55 -14.74 -7.76
C THR A 41 -2.75 -15.48 -7.18
N GLU A 42 -3.59 -14.79 -6.41
CA GLU A 42 -4.76 -15.37 -5.74
C GLU A 42 -6.01 -15.45 -6.65
N ASP A 43 -5.93 -14.96 -7.90
CA ASP A 43 -7.06 -14.79 -8.82
C ASP A 43 -8.21 -13.96 -8.24
N GLU A 44 -7.86 -12.95 -7.45
CA GLU A 44 -8.77 -12.08 -6.73
C GLU A 44 -8.77 -10.66 -7.29
N SER A 45 -9.79 -9.87 -6.91
CA SER A 45 -9.82 -8.45 -7.26
C SER A 45 -8.90 -7.62 -6.35
N THR A 46 -8.32 -6.53 -6.87
CA THR A 46 -7.49 -5.62 -6.04
C THR A 46 -8.27 -5.03 -4.86
N GLY A 47 -9.59 -4.83 -5.02
CA GLY A 47 -10.46 -4.35 -3.94
C GLY A 47 -10.66 -5.38 -2.82
N TYR A 48 -10.65 -6.66 -3.17
CA TYR A 48 -10.71 -7.77 -2.20
C TYR A 48 -9.40 -7.91 -1.43
N VAL A 49 -8.26 -7.76 -2.13
CA VAL A 49 -6.93 -7.76 -1.49
C VAL A 49 -6.79 -6.59 -0.51
N LEU A 50 -6.89 -5.36 -1.00
CA LEU A 50 -6.70 -4.15 -0.20
C LEU A 50 -7.44 -2.95 -0.85
N PRO A 51 -8.56 -2.49 -0.26
CA PRO A 51 -9.31 -1.34 -0.77
C PRO A 51 -8.48 -0.05 -0.86
N ASN A 52 -8.81 0.82 -1.82
CA ASN A 52 -8.05 2.06 -2.06
C ASN A 52 -7.93 2.96 -0.81
N TYR A 53 -8.99 3.08 -0.01
CA TYR A 53 -8.94 3.94 1.18
C TYR A 53 -8.02 3.38 2.28
N MET A 54 -7.92 2.04 2.41
CA MET A 54 -6.98 1.40 3.34
C MET A 54 -5.54 1.46 2.82
N LEU A 55 -5.34 1.27 1.51
CA LEU A 55 -4.06 1.48 0.84
C LEU A 55 -3.51 2.90 1.10
N LEU A 56 -4.36 3.91 0.93
CA LEU A 56 -4.02 5.30 1.26
C LEU A 56 -3.74 5.48 2.76
N ARG A 57 -4.54 4.88 3.64
CA ARG A 57 -4.35 4.99 5.10
C ARG A 57 -3.03 4.38 5.58
N ILE A 58 -2.66 3.19 5.10
CA ILE A 58 -1.36 2.58 5.44
C ILE A 58 -0.23 3.48 4.96
N SER A 59 -0.34 4.00 3.74
CA SER A 59 0.68 4.88 3.15
C SER A 59 0.83 6.19 3.92
N GLU A 60 -0.28 6.74 4.43
CA GLU A 60 -0.30 7.97 5.23
C GLU A 60 0.28 7.76 6.63
N MET A 61 -0.08 6.66 7.30
CA MET A 61 0.31 6.39 8.69
C MET A 61 1.74 5.86 8.83
N LEU A 62 2.30 5.24 7.79
CA LEU A 62 3.61 4.57 7.81
C LEU A 62 3.79 3.66 9.05
N PRO A 63 2.92 2.65 9.22
CA PRO A 63 2.89 1.82 10.42
C PRO A 63 4.23 1.11 10.68
N LYS A 64 4.64 1.04 11.95
CA LYS A 64 5.94 0.48 12.36
C LYS A 64 5.82 -0.91 12.99
N THR A 65 4.60 -1.41 13.18
CA THR A 65 4.33 -2.73 13.74
C THR A 65 3.22 -3.43 12.97
N ALA A 66 3.12 -4.76 13.10
CA ALA A 66 2.03 -5.53 12.50
C ALA A 66 0.66 -5.13 13.07
N GLU A 67 0.60 -4.75 14.35
CA GLU A 67 -0.64 -4.27 14.98
C GLU A 67 -1.06 -2.91 14.42
N ASP A 68 -0.12 -2.01 14.12
CA ASP A 68 -0.44 -0.74 13.47
C ASP A 68 -1.01 -0.94 12.06
N ILE A 69 -0.52 -1.94 11.31
CA ILE A 69 -1.07 -2.32 10.00
C ILE A 69 -2.51 -2.82 10.15
N ARG A 70 -2.75 -3.69 11.14
CA ARG A 70 -4.11 -4.18 11.46
C ARG A 70 -5.04 -3.03 11.86
N ALA A 71 -4.57 -2.08 12.65
CA ALA A 71 -5.33 -0.89 13.05
C ALA A 71 -5.67 0.02 11.86
N CYS A 72 -4.86 0.02 10.79
CA CYS A 72 -5.18 0.72 9.55
C CYS A 72 -6.32 0.05 8.75
N CYS A 73 -6.61 -1.22 9.01
CA CYS A 73 -7.57 -2.02 8.26
C CYS A 73 -8.67 -2.58 9.18
N ASN A 74 -9.80 -1.87 9.29
CA ASN A 74 -10.94 -2.33 10.09
C ASN A 74 -12.23 -2.39 9.24
N PRO A 75 -12.83 -3.57 9.02
CA PRO A 75 -12.30 -4.91 9.35
C PRO A 75 -11.06 -5.25 8.50
N THR A 76 -10.13 -6.04 9.03
CA THR A 76 -8.90 -6.38 8.30
C THR A 76 -9.18 -7.40 7.20
N PRO A 77 -8.91 -7.10 5.91
CA PRO A 77 -9.05 -8.05 4.82
C PRO A 77 -8.26 -9.34 5.09
N ILE A 78 -8.77 -10.49 4.64
CA ILE A 78 -8.15 -11.79 4.89
C ILE A 78 -6.75 -11.85 4.28
N LEU A 79 -6.61 -11.39 3.03
CA LEU A 79 -5.34 -11.37 2.32
C LEU A 79 -4.32 -10.40 2.94
N VAL A 80 -4.77 -9.28 3.51
CA VAL A 80 -3.90 -8.39 4.31
C VAL A 80 -3.38 -9.11 5.55
N ARG A 81 -4.25 -9.83 6.25
CA ARG A 81 -3.91 -10.56 7.48
C ARG A 81 -2.91 -11.68 7.24
N GLN A 82 -3.04 -12.39 6.13
CA GLN A 82 -2.13 -13.47 5.73
C GLN A 82 -0.76 -12.96 5.28
N ASN A 83 -0.71 -11.73 4.74
CA ASN A 83 0.50 -11.14 4.16
C ASN A 83 1.01 -9.91 4.95
N LEU A 84 0.78 -9.89 6.27
CA LEU A 84 1.20 -8.77 7.14
C LEU A 84 2.71 -8.53 7.10
N HIS A 85 3.49 -9.61 6.97
CA HIS A 85 4.95 -9.51 6.89
C HIS A 85 5.40 -8.73 5.63
N ASP A 86 4.82 -9.03 4.47
CA ASP A 86 5.14 -8.34 3.22
C ASP A 86 4.82 -6.85 3.29
N ILE A 87 3.62 -6.53 3.80
CA ILE A 87 3.18 -5.13 3.99
C ILE A 87 4.15 -4.40 4.93
N TYR A 88 4.56 -5.06 6.02
CA TYR A 88 5.53 -4.50 6.96
C TYR A 88 6.87 -4.21 6.28
N GLN A 89 7.42 -5.17 5.52
CA GLN A 89 8.68 -4.98 4.78
C GLN A 89 8.61 -3.82 3.79
N ILE A 90 7.50 -3.69 3.05
CA ILE A 90 7.27 -2.58 2.12
C ILE A 90 7.33 -1.23 2.85
N VAL A 91 6.66 -1.11 4.00
CA VAL A 91 6.64 0.13 4.78
C VAL A 91 8.02 0.44 5.38
N GLN A 92 8.75 -0.58 5.84
CA GLN A 92 10.12 -0.39 6.34
C GLN A 92 11.06 0.11 5.24
N GLN A 93 11.05 -0.52 4.06
CA GLN A 93 11.88 -0.10 2.93
C GLN A 93 11.61 1.35 2.50
N ALA A 94 10.34 1.77 2.50
CA ALA A 94 9.98 3.15 2.18
C ALA A 94 10.38 4.15 3.28
N ASN A 95 10.49 3.72 4.53
CA ASN A 95 11.01 4.54 5.63
C ASN A 95 12.53 4.75 5.55
N ASP A 96 13.25 3.75 5.03
CA ASP A 96 14.71 3.78 4.88
C ASP A 96 15.18 4.64 3.70
N ILE A 97 14.26 5.17 2.88
CA ILE A 97 14.55 6.16 1.85
C ILE A 97 15.21 7.36 2.52
N GLN A 98 16.53 7.42 2.36
CA GLN A 98 17.35 8.58 2.68
C GLN A 98 16.88 9.70 1.76
N ILE A 99 16.51 10.84 2.34
CA ILE A 99 16.30 12.05 1.55
C ILE A 99 17.70 12.46 1.09
N GLU A 100 18.08 12.13 -0.14
CA GLU A 100 19.21 12.80 -0.78
C GLU A 100 18.83 14.28 -0.90
N THR A 101 19.26 15.07 0.08
CA THR A 101 19.29 16.53 -0.03
C THR A 101 20.27 16.88 -1.13
N VAL A 102 19.73 17.18 -2.32
CA VAL A 102 20.42 17.96 -3.34
C VAL A 102 20.48 19.42 -2.93
#